data_AF-A0A962T6H0-F1
#
_entry.id   AF-A0A962T6H0-F1
#
_cell.length_a   1.000
_cell.length_b   1.000
_cell.length_c   1.000
_cell.angle_alpha   90.00
_cell.angle_beta   90.00
_cell.angle_gamma   90.00
#
_symmetry.space_group_name_H-M   'P 1'
#
loop_
_entity.id
_entity.type
_entity.pdbx_description
1 polymer ?
#
loop_
_entity_poly.entity_id
_entity_poly.type
_entity_poly.pdbx_seq_one_letter_code
_entity_poly.pdbx_strand_id
1 'polypeptide(L)'
;MPQIQWTRELEIGIGVIDGQHRRIVDYINTLDASESEADRATVARVLGDLIDYTYSHFAFEEALMEEAGYEYLSVHQKTHQAFVARVNALKQRFDDGENVAADVAELLRTWLISHIMSDDNSYAPIVREKMPRIESKEQGGWLGRMVRRFFAG
;
A
#
# COMPACT_ATOMS: atom_id res chain seq x y z
N MET A 1 11.27 18.18 2.87
CA MET A 1 9.92 18.68 2.51
C MET A 1 9.00 18.55 3.72
N PRO A 2 7.80 19.18 3.78
CA PRO A 2 6.90 18.96 4.91
C PRO A 2 6.40 17.50 4.95
N GLN A 3 6.35 16.94 6.16
CA GLN A 3 5.80 15.61 6.42
C GLN A 3 4.34 15.53 5.98
N ILE A 4 3.95 14.38 5.43
CA ILE A 4 2.56 14.06 5.14
C ILE A 4 1.83 13.84 6.46
N GLN A 5 0.76 14.61 6.68
CA GLN A 5 -0.14 14.39 7.80
C GLN A 5 -1.26 13.45 7.36
N TRP A 6 -1.51 12.41 8.14
CA TRP A 6 -2.68 11.56 7.93
C TRP A 6 -3.96 12.36 8.23
N THR A 7 -4.86 12.44 7.25
CA THR A 7 -6.16 13.10 7.38
C THR A 7 -7.28 12.11 7.09
N ARG A 8 -8.52 12.46 7.47
CA ARG A 8 -9.71 11.66 7.15
C ARG A 8 -9.96 11.51 5.66
N GLU A 9 -9.39 12.37 4.82
CA GLU A 9 -9.53 12.31 3.37
C GLU A 9 -8.78 11.12 2.76
N LEU A 10 -7.84 10.54 3.50
CA LEU A 10 -7.10 9.33 3.14
C LEU A 10 -7.76 8.04 3.68
N GLU A 11 -8.89 8.17 4.40
CA GLU A 11 -9.65 7.03 4.91
C GLU A 11 -10.68 6.60 3.87
N ILE A 12 -10.62 5.34 3.45
CA ILE A 12 -11.62 4.72 2.57
C ILE A 12 -12.74 4.05 3.38
N GLY A 13 -12.56 3.94 4.70
CA GLY A 13 -13.53 3.39 5.63
C GLY A 13 -13.49 1.87 5.74
N ILE A 14 -12.35 1.26 5.41
CA ILE A 14 -12.05 -0.16 5.62
C ILE A 14 -10.86 -0.20 6.58
N GLY A 15 -11.13 -0.37 7.87
CA GLY A 15 -10.14 -0.07 8.93
C GLY A 15 -8.79 -0.81 8.82
N VAL A 16 -8.78 -2.02 8.26
CA VAL A 16 -7.54 -2.76 7.98
C VAL A 16 -6.72 -2.10 6.85
N ILE A 17 -7.38 -1.64 5.78
CA ILE A 17 -6.73 -0.92 4.67
C ILE A 17 -6.26 0.46 5.13
N ASP A 18 -7.10 1.21 5.85
CA ASP A 18 -6.73 2.51 6.40
C ASP A 18 -5.50 2.42 7.33
N GLY A 19 -5.38 1.30 8.08
CA GLY A 19 -4.21 1.01 8.90
C GLY A 19 -2.94 0.73 8.08
N GLN A 20 -3.10 0.05 6.95
CA GLN A 20 -2.01 -0.24 6.02
C GLN A 20 -1.54 1.05 5.32
N HIS A 21 -2.45 1.89 4.82
CA HIS A 21 -2.15 3.19 4.22
C HIS A 21 -1.38 4.13 5.17
N ARG A 22 -1.76 4.19 6.45
CA ARG A 22 -1.02 4.95 7.47
C ARG A 22 0.45 4.54 7.55
N ARG A 23 0.74 3.24 7.46
CA ARG A 23 2.10 2.73 7.52
C ARG A 23 2.95 3.17 6.32
N ILE A 24 2.35 3.31 5.13
CA ILE A 24 3.06 3.85 3.97
C ILE A 24 3.38 5.33 4.16
N VAL A 25 2.44 6.10 4.71
CA VAL A 25 2.68 7.51 5.06
C VAL A 25 3.86 7.64 6.03
N ASP A 26 3.99 6.74 7.01
CA ASP A 26 5.14 6.71 7.91
C ASP A 26 6.46 6.40 7.19
N TYR A 27 6.45 5.54 6.16
CA TYR A 27 7.62 5.29 5.32
C TYR A 27 8.06 6.55 4.54
N ILE A 28 7.10 7.29 3.98
CA ILE A 28 7.38 8.55 3.27
C ILE A 28 8.00 9.56 4.23
N ASN A 29 7.39 9.73 5.40
CA ASN A 29 7.88 10.65 6.42
C ASN A 29 9.26 10.27 6.96
N THR A 30 9.59 8.97 6.97
CA THR A 30 10.92 8.48 7.36
C THR A 30 11.98 8.81 6.29
N LEU A 31 11.64 8.67 5.01
CA LEU A 31 12.55 9.04 3.90
C LEU A 31 12.79 10.56 3.84
N ASP A 32 11.75 11.36 4.07
CA ASP A 32 11.86 12.83 4.06
C ASP A 32 12.74 13.40 5.18
N ALA A 33 13.00 12.62 6.24
CA ALA A 33 13.77 13.03 7.41
C ALA A 33 15.25 12.61 7.36
N SER A 34 15.71 11.94 6.30
CA SER A 34 17.07 11.40 6.19
C SER A 34 18.04 12.39 5.53
N GLU A 35 19.23 12.68 6.12
CA GLU A 35 20.24 13.62 5.57
C GLU A 35 21.76 13.16 5.52
N SER A 36 22.16 11.91 5.81
CA SER A 36 23.58 11.42 5.77
C SER A 36 23.78 9.96 5.30
N GLU A 37 24.97 9.33 5.46
CA GLU A 37 25.16 7.90 5.13
C GLU A 37 24.27 6.93 5.93
N ALA A 38 23.80 7.33 7.11
CA ALA A 38 22.75 6.62 7.85
C ALA A 38 21.42 6.55 7.05
N ASP A 39 21.24 7.43 6.07
CA ASP A 39 20.10 7.44 5.14
C ASP A 39 20.16 6.26 4.21
N ARG A 40 21.34 5.82 3.78
CA ARG A 40 21.43 4.69 2.84
C ARG A 40 20.85 3.44 3.49
N ALA A 41 21.15 3.20 4.76
CA ALA A 41 20.53 2.12 5.54
C ALA A 41 19.01 2.33 5.71
N THR A 42 18.59 3.58 5.91
CA THR A 42 17.16 3.93 6.02
C THR A 42 16.41 3.67 4.71
N VAL A 43 16.97 4.08 3.57
CA VAL A 43 16.44 3.85 2.22
C VAL A 43 16.41 2.36 1.92
N ALA A 44 17.46 1.60 2.26
CA ALA A 44 17.46 0.14 2.11
C ALA A 44 16.31 -0.51 2.88
N ARG A 45 16.14 -0.12 4.15
CA ARG A 45 15.07 -0.62 5.00
C ARG A 45 13.70 -0.25 4.43
N VAL A 46 13.47 1.01 4.08
CA VAL A 46 12.19 1.46 3.53
C VAL A 46 11.89 0.77 2.21
N LEU A 47 12.85 0.60 1.30
CA LEU A 47 12.65 -0.12 0.05
C LEU A 47 12.30 -1.60 0.29
N GLY A 48 12.97 -2.27 1.22
CA GLY A 48 12.65 -3.65 1.60
C GLY A 48 11.23 -3.74 2.20
N ASP A 49 10.94 -2.89 3.17
CA ASP A 49 9.63 -2.78 3.81
C ASP A 49 8.53 -2.48 2.77
N LEU A 50 8.80 -1.65 1.77
CA LEU A 50 7.84 -1.28 0.73
C LEU A 50 7.56 -2.42 -0.23
N ILE A 51 8.57 -3.19 -0.60
CA ILE A 51 8.40 -4.37 -1.47
C ILE A 51 7.50 -5.39 -0.75
N ASP A 52 7.83 -5.76 0.47
CA ASP A 52 7.06 -6.74 1.24
C ASP A 52 5.63 -6.24 1.53
N TYR A 53 5.52 -4.94 1.84
CA TYR A 53 4.23 -4.29 2.05
C TYR A 53 3.37 -4.29 0.78
N THR A 54 3.90 -3.85 -0.36
CA THR A 54 3.11 -3.73 -1.61
C THR A 54 2.57 -5.07 -2.08
N TYR A 55 3.35 -6.15 -1.95
CA TYR A 55 2.85 -7.48 -2.29
C TYR A 55 1.71 -7.94 -1.38
N SER A 56 1.84 -7.78 -0.07
CA SER A 56 0.83 -8.27 0.89
C SER A 56 -0.43 -7.39 0.93
N HIS A 57 -0.26 -6.07 0.84
CA HIS A 57 -1.34 -5.09 0.78
C HIS A 57 -2.18 -5.23 -0.49
N PHE A 58 -1.56 -5.19 -1.67
CA PHE A 58 -2.29 -5.31 -2.95
C PHE A 58 -2.99 -6.65 -3.08
N ALA A 59 -2.34 -7.76 -2.68
CA ALA A 59 -2.99 -9.06 -2.71
C ALA A 59 -4.22 -9.13 -1.78
N PHE A 60 -4.18 -8.42 -0.65
CA PHE A 60 -5.31 -8.35 0.27
C PHE A 60 -6.46 -7.49 -0.30
N GLU A 61 -6.16 -6.35 -0.91
CA GLU A 61 -7.16 -5.51 -1.59
C GLU A 61 -7.79 -6.22 -2.78
N GLU A 62 -6.98 -6.87 -3.60
CA GLU A 62 -7.45 -7.64 -4.75
C GLU A 62 -8.37 -8.77 -4.33
N ALA A 63 -8.07 -9.47 -3.24
CA ALA A 63 -8.95 -10.49 -2.70
C ALA A 63 -10.27 -9.91 -2.16
N LEU A 64 -10.24 -8.72 -1.55
CA LEU A 64 -11.44 -8.01 -1.12
C LEU A 64 -12.32 -7.61 -2.33
N MET A 65 -11.69 -7.04 -3.36
CA MET A 65 -12.34 -6.65 -4.60
C MET A 65 -12.95 -7.86 -5.33
N GLU A 66 -12.23 -8.98 -5.40
CA GLU A 66 -12.69 -10.22 -6.01
C GLU A 66 -13.93 -10.76 -5.28
N GLU A 67 -13.87 -10.89 -3.95
CA GLU A 67 -14.97 -11.42 -3.16
C GLU A 67 -16.20 -10.49 -3.16
N ALA A 68 -15.97 -9.17 -3.27
CA ALA A 68 -17.04 -8.18 -3.44
C ALA A 68 -17.61 -8.12 -4.87
N GLY A 69 -16.94 -8.74 -5.85
CA GLY A 69 -17.35 -8.73 -7.26
C GLY A 69 -17.12 -7.39 -7.95
N TYR A 70 -16.03 -6.69 -7.64
CA TYR A 70 -15.70 -5.40 -8.24
C TYR A 70 -15.30 -5.55 -9.72
N GLU A 71 -16.07 -4.93 -10.62
CA GLU A 71 -15.96 -5.12 -12.07
C GLU A 71 -14.62 -4.63 -12.67
N TYR A 72 -13.97 -3.66 -12.02
CA TYR A 72 -12.71 -3.06 -12.49
C TYR A 72 -11.46 -3.66 -11.84
N LEU A 73 -11.57 -4.80 -11.15
CA LEU A 73 -10.45 -5.49 -10.51
C LEU A 73 -9.25 -5.65 -11.45
N SER A 74 -9.47 -6.08 -12.70
CA SER A 74 -8.38 -6.30 -13.67
C SER A 74 -7.63 -5.02 -14.06
N VAL A 75 -8.29 -3.86 -14.00
CA VAL A 75 -7.66 -2.56 -14.25
C VAL A 75 -6.85 -2.14 -13.03
N HIS A 76 -7.43 -2.31 -11.84
CA HIS A 76 -6.79 -1.99 -10.56
C HIS A 76 -5.50 -2.83 -10.37
N GLN A 77 -5.53 -4.13 -10.69
CA GLN A 77 -4.37 -5.02 -10.69
C GLN A 77 -3.22 -4.51 -11.59
N LYS A 78 -3.53 -3.91 -12.74
CA LYS A 78 -2.51 -3.35 -13.63
C LYS A 78 -1.86 -2.10 -13.02
N THR A 79 -2.64 -1.28 -12.30
CA THR A 79 -2.11 -0.15 -11.54
C THR A 79 -1.13 -0.61 -10.47
N HIS A 80 -1.47 -1.66 -9.72
CA HIS A 80 -0.57 -2.29 -8.74
C HIS A 80 0.71 -2.84 -9.37
N GLN A 81 0.59 -3.61 -10.45
CA GLN A 81 1.74 -4.18 -11.16
C GLN A 81 2.69 -3.09 -11.68
N ALA A 82 2.15 -2.00 -12.21
CA ALA A 82 2.95 -0.87 -12.67
C ALA A 82 3.69 -0.17 -11.52
N PHE A 83 3.08 -0.07 -10.34
CA PHE A 83 3.73 0.48 -9.16
C PHE A 83 4.88 -0.42 -8.67
N VAL A 84 4.63 -1.71 -8.52
CA VAL A 84 5.65 -2.70 -8.10
C VAL A 84 6.85 -2.68 -9.06
N ALA A 85 6.61 -2.58 -10.37
CA ALA A 85 7.69 -2.47 -11.35
C ALA A 85 8.57 -1.23 -11.14
N ARG A 86 7.98 -0.07 -10.79
CA ARG A 86 8.73 1.16 -10.50
C ARG A 86 9.55 1.05 -9.22
N VAL A 87 8.96 0.46 -8.17
CA VAL A 87 9.66 0.19 -6.90
C VAL A 87 10.87 -0.72 -7.13
N ASN A 88 10.70 -1.81 -7.88
CA ASN A 88 11.78 -2.73 -8.20
C ASN A 88 12.90 -2.05 -9.02
N ALA A 89 12.54 -1.15 -9.95
CA ALA A 89 13.53 -0.37 -10.70
C ALA A 89 14.35 0.57 -9.78
N LEU A 90 13.71 1.21 -8.79
CA LEU A 90 14.41 2.03 -7.80
C LEU A 90 15.29 1.19 -6.88
N LYS A 91 14.82 -0.01 -6.49
CA LYS A 91 15.62 -0.97 -5.71
C LYS A 91 16.88 -1.40 -6.46
N GLN A 92 16.77 -1.69 -7.76
CA GLN A 92 17.93 -2.04 -8.58
C GLN A 92 18.95 -0.90 -8.62
N ARG A 93 18.52 0.33 -8.91
CA ARG A 93 19.39 1.52 -8.90
C ARG A 93 20.09 1.74 -7.55
N PHE A 94 19.35 1.54 -6.45
CA PHE A 94 19.91 1.61 -5.10
C PHE A 94 21.01 0.56 -4.86
N ASP A 95 20.78 -0.68 -5.30
CA ASP A 95 21.73 -1.77 -5.20
C ASP A 95 22.99 -1.50 -6.04
N ASP A 96 22.82 -0.84 -7.18
CA ASP A 96 23.91 -0.42 -8.08
C ASP A 96 24.74 0.77 -7.53
N GLY A 97 24.34 1.35 -6.39
CA GLY A 97 25.10 2.42 -5.73
C GLY A 97 24.45 3.79 -5.77
N GLU A 98 23.34 3.96 -6.47
CA GLU A 98 22.70 5.28 -6.62
C GLU A 98 22.01 5.74 -5.33
N ASN A 99 22.05 7.04 -5.07
CA ASN A 99 21.19 7.66 -4.07
C ASN A 99 19.80 7.92 -4.68
N VAL A 100 18.83 7.08 -4.33
CA VAL A 100 17.45 7.15 -4.81
C VAL A 100 16.46 7.66 -3.76
N ALA A 101 16.92 8.18 -2.61
CA ALA A 101 16.03 8.54 -1.49
C ALA A 101 14.89 9.48 -1.92
N ALA A 102 15.23 10.55 -2.65
CA ALA A 102 14.28 11.52 -3.17
C ALA A 102 13.33 10.91 -4.21
N ASP A 103 13.83 10.04 -5.10
CA ASP A 103 13.03 9.37 -6.12
C ASP A 103 11.99 8.44 -5.49
N VAL A 104 12.37 7.72 -4.43
CA VAL A 104 11.47 6.86 -3.67
C VAL A 104 10.42 7.70 -2.96
N ALA A 105 10.82 8.74 -2.23
CA ALA A 105 9.89 9.61 -1.52
C ALA A 105 8.85 10.25 -2.46
N GLU A 106 9.30 10.74 -3.62
CA GLU A 106 8.43 11.33 -4.64
C GLU A 106 7.49 10.30 -5.27
N LEU A 107 8.00 9.11 -5.62
CA LEU A 107 7.16 8.03 -6.15
C LEU A 107 6.03 7.68 -5.16
N LEU A 108 6.38 7.50 -3.88
CA LEU A 108 5.40 7.15 -2.86
C LEU A 108 4.39 8.28 -2.64
N ARG A 109 4.85 9.52 -2.51
CA ARG A 109 3.97 10.67 -2.29
C ARG A 109 2.98 10.86 -3.43
N THR A 110 3.47 10.86 -4.67
CA THR A 110 2.63 11.15 -5.84
C THR A 110 1.72 9.98 -6.18
N TRP A 111 2.23 8.74 -6.12
CA TRP A 111 1.42 7.58 -6.42
C TRP A 111 0.42 7.26 -5.31
N LEU A 112 0.86 7.18 -4.05
CA LEU A 112 0.00 6.72 -2.95
C LEU A 112 -1.21 7.63 -2.77
N ILE A 113 -0.98 8.93 -2.68
CA ILE A 113 -2.08 9.88 -2.42
C ILE A 113 -3.10 9.82 -3.55
N SER A 114 -2.63 9.81 -4.80
CA SER A 114 -3.51 9.70 -5.96
C SER A 114 -4.26 8.37 -5.98
N HIS A 115 -3.60 7.27 -5.62
CA HIS A 115 -4.17 5.94 -5.63
C HIS A 115 -5.28 5.80 -4.57
N ILE A 116 -5.00 6.19 -3.32
CA ILE A 116 -5.99 6.18 -2.22
C ILE A 116 -7.21 7.05 -2.56
N MET A 117 -6.97 8.27 -3.03
CA MET A 117 -8.04 9.24 -3.27
C MET A 117 -8.88 8.90 -4.51
N SER A 118 -8.35 8.13 -5.45
CA SER A 118 -9.03 7.80 -6.71
C SER A 118 -9.39 6.32 -6.81
N ASP A 119 -8.40 5.45 -6.88
CA ASP A 119 -8.57 4.03 -7.18
C ASP A 119 -9.18 3.29 -5.98
N ASP A 120 -8.66 3.49 -4.77
CA ASP A 120 -9.12 2.76 -3.58
C ASP A 120 -10.51 3.21 -3.16
N ASN A 121 -10.75 4.51 -3.22
CA ASN A 121 -12.07 5.11 -3.03
C ASN A 121 -13.10 4.58 -4.03
N SER A 122 -12.69 4.12 -5.22
CA SER A 122 -13.62 3.61 -6.22
C SER A 122 -14.15 2.22 -5.87
N TYR A 123 -13.35 1.34 -5.26
CA TYR A 123 -13.83 0.01 -4.85
C TYR A 123 -14.48 0.02 -3.46
N ALA A 124 -14.09 0.96 -2.58
CA ALA A 124 -14.45 0.95 -1.17
C ALA A 124 -15.97 0.88 -0.90
N PRO A 125 -16.85 1.62 -1.60
CA PRO A 125 -18.30 1.53 -1.37
C PRO A 125 -18.86 0.13 -1.62
N ILE A 126 -18.39 -0.54 -2.68
CA ILE A 126 -18.84 -1.89 -3.06
C ILE A 126 -18.37 -2.90 -2.02
N VAL A 127 -17.09 -2.86 -1.66
CA VAL A 127 -16.52 -3.74 -0.64
C VAL A 127 -17.23 -3.55 0.71
N ARG A 128 -17.47 -2.31 1.13
CA ARG A 128 -18.18 -2.00 2.38
C ARG A 128 -19.62 -2.50 2.39
N GLU A 129 -20.34 -2.37 1.27
CA GLU A 129 -21.69 -2.90 1.12
C GLU A 129 -21.71 -4.43 1.25
N LYS A 130 -20.74 -5.11 0.65
CA LYS A 130 -20.66 -6.58 0.67
C LYS A 130 -20.03 -7.13 1.96
N MET A 131 -19.29 -6.33 2.73
CA MET A 131 -18.51 -6.79 3.89
C MET A 131 -19.29 -7.66 4.89
N PRO A 132 -20.52 -7.31 5.32
CA PRO A 132 -21.27 -8.17 6.25
C PRO A 132 -21.56 -9.57 5.68
N ARG A 133 -21.72 -9.68 4.35
CA ARG A 133 -21.89 -10.96 3.65
C ARG A 133 -20.56 -11.73 3.58
N ILE A 134 -19.47 -11.02 3.31
CA ILE A 134 -18.11 -11.61 3.25
C ILE A 134 -17.75 -12.21 4.61
N GLU A 135 -18.02 -11.49 5.70
CA GLU A 135 -17.73 -11.95 7.06
C GLU A 135 -18.61 -13.13 7.51
N SER A 136 -19.87 -13.19 7.06
CA SER A 136 -20.81 -14.24 7.44
C SER A 136 -20.69 -15.53 6.62
N LYS A 137 -20.13 -15.49 5.40
CA LYS A 137 -19.93 -16.68 4.55
C LYS A 137 -18.99 -17.71 5.15
N GLU A 138 -18.10 -17.33 6.07
CA GLU A 138 -17.05 -18.21 6.55
C GLU A 138 -16.99 -18.30 8.08
N GLN A 139 -17.12 -19.51 8.64
CA GLN A 139 -16.92 -19.74 10.09
C GLN A 139 -15.53 -19.23 10.50
N GLY A 140 -15.50 -18.25 11.42
CA GLY A 140 -14.27 -17.58 11.89
C GLY A 140 -13.93 -16.23 11.26
N GLY A 141 -14.79 -15.68 10.38
CA GLY A 141 -14.64 -14.37 9.74
C GLY A 141 -13.59 -14.37 8.63
N TRP A 142 -13.99 -14.14 7.37
CA TRP A 142 -13.08 -14.13 6.21
C TRP A 142 -11.92 -13.14 6.39
N LEU A 143 -12.23 -11.93 6.86
CA LEU A 143 -11.27 -10.85 7.15
C LEU A 143 -10.15 -11.31 8.10
N GLY A 144 -10.50 -11.94 9.22
CA GLY A 144 -9.53 -12.41 10.21
C GLY A 144 -8.64 -13.56 9.72
N ARG A 145 -9.11 -14.36 8.75
CA ARG A 145 -8.26 -15.35 8.07
C ARG A 145 -7.33 -14.72 7.07
N MET A 146 -7.84 -13.80 6.25
CA MET A 146 -7.04 -13.14 5.22
C MET A 146 -5.96 -12.26 5.85
N VAL A 147 -6.28 -11.54 6.93
CA VAL A 147 -5.27 -10.80 7.68
C VAL A 147 -4.17 -11.73 8.21
N ARG A 148 -4.52 -12.91 8.74
CA ARG A 148 -3.51 -13.90 9.15
C ARG A 148 -2.72 -14.45 7.96
N ARG A 149 -3.38 -14.75 6.85
CA ARG A 149 -2.74 -15.30 5.66
C ARG A 149 -1.69 -14.35 5.08
N PHE A 150 -1.98 -13.06 5.05
CA PHE A 150 -1.10 -12.05 4.42
C PHE A 150 -0.16 -11.37 5.41
N PHE A 151 -0.49 -11.31 6.69
CA PHE A 151 0.24 -10.50 7.68
C PHE A 151 0.63 -11.24 8.96
N ALA A 152 0.29 -12.53 9.14
CA ALA A 152 0.86 -13.33 10.23
C ALA A 152 2.13 -14.04 9.74
N GLY A 153 3.26 -13.37 9.96
CA GLY A 153 4.61 -13.95 10.00
C GLY A 153 5.12 -13.94 11.42
#